data_AF-X1NI41-F1
#
_entry.id   AF-X1NI41-F1
#
_cell.length_a   1.000
_cell.length_b   1.000
_cell.length_c   1.000
_cell.angle_alpha   90.00
_cell.angle_beta   90.00
_cell.angle_gamma   90.00
#
_symmetry.space_group_name_H-M   'P 1'
#
loop_
_entity.id
_entity.type
_entity.pdbx_description
1 polymer ?
#
loop_
_entity_poly.entity_id
_entity_poly.type
_entity_poly.pdbx_seq_one_letter_code
_entity_poly.pdbx_strand_id
1 'polypeptide(L)'
;GNAYALRAAEIACISSHTFLLEILAEVFCREGKKGVLNLVKKWPNTLERKMKEKILTFKPSPQLEIIKESNLTDLIKRSEKMRKELRGEIVGKLG
;
A
#
# COMPACT_ATOMS: atom_id res chain seq x y z
N GLY A 1 5.30 -2.17 -5.73
CA GLY A 1 5.56 -2.20 -7.17
C GLY A 1 7.01 -1.84 -7.45
N ASN A 2 7.47 -1.86 -8.70
CA ASN A 2 8.68 -1.12 -9.07
C ASN A 2 8.36 0.37 -9.30
N ALA A 3 9.38 1.16 -9.61
CA ALA A 3 9.26 2.56 -9.96
C ALA A 3 8.23 2.79 -11.10
N TYR A 4 8.23 1.96 -12.14
CA TYR A 4 7.30 2.08 -13.26
C TYR A 4 5.84 1.90 -12.83
N ALA A 5 5.55 0.87 -12.04
CA ALA A 5 4.21 0.63 -11.51
C ALA A 5 3.73 1.80 -10.63
N LEU A 6 4.61 2.37 -9.81
CA LEU A 6 4.24 3.51 -8.96
C LEU A 6 3.99 4.79 -9.77
N ARG A 7 4.70 5.01 -10.88
CA ARG A 7 4.47 6.16 -11.77
C ARG A 7 3.12 6.12 -12.49
N ALA A 8 2.57 4.92 -12.70
CA ALA A 8 1.28 4.72 -13.36
C ALA A 8 0.11 4.52 -12.38
N ALA A 9 0.39 4.43 -11.08
CA ALA A 9 -0.62 4.15 -10.05
C ALA A 9 -1.12 5.42 -9.37
N GLU A 10 -2.35 5.37 -8.86
CA GLU A 10 -2.94 6.45 -8.05
C GLU A 10 -2.70 6.26 -6.54
N ILE A 11 -2.47 5.01 -6.12
CA ILE A 11 -2.26 4.64 -4.72
C ILE A 11 -1.04 3.73 -4.59
N ALA A 12 -0.33 3.86 -3.48
CA ALA A 12 0.74 2.97 -3.08
C ALA A 12 0.30 2.18 -1.84
N CYS A 13 0.29 0.85 -1.96
CA CYS A 13 0.14 -0.08 -0.84
C CYS A 13 1.49 -0.78 -0.62
N ILE A 14 2.15 -0.47 0.50
CA ILE A 14 3.46 -1.02 0.87
C ILE A 14 3.26 -1.82 2.17
N SER A 15 3.22 -3.14 2.06
CA SER A 15 3.05 -4.05 3.18
C SER A 15 3.67 -5.42 2.90
N SER A 16 4.14 -6.08 3.96
CA SER A 16 4.52 -7.50 3.97
C SER A 16 3.31 -8.45 4.03
N HIS A 17 2.09 -7.93 4.19
CA HIS A 17 0.86 -8.70 4.35
C HIS A 17 -0.15 -8.37 3.25
N THR A 18 -0.88 -9.39 2.79
CA THR A 18 -1.93 -9.28 1.75
C THR A 18 -3.24 -8.70 2.27
N PHE A 19 -3.43 -8.65 3.60
CA PHE A 19 -4.69 -8.22 4.23
C PHE A 19 -5.17 -6.83 3.76
N LEU A 20 -4.25 -5.90 3.45
CA LEU A 20 -4.64 -4.60 2.93
C LEU A 20 -5.28 -4.69 1.53
N LEU A 21 -4.85 -5.65 0.70
CA LEU A 21 -5.44 -5.86 -0.62
C LEU A 21 -6.86 -6.39 -0.52
N GLU A 22 -7.14 -7.25 0.46
CA GLU A 22 -8.50 -7.74 0.72
C GLU A 22 -9.45 -6.59 1.06
N ILE A 23 -9.02 -5.68 1.94
CA ILE A 23 -9.79 -4.47 2.30
C ILE A 23 -10.02 -3.58 1.07
N LEU A 24 -8.97 -3.32 0.30
CA LEU A 24 -9.06 -2.48 -0.90
C LEU A 24 -9.97 -3.10 -1.95
N ALA A 25 -9.89 -4.42 -2.15
CA ALA A 25 -10.74 -5.15 -3.09
C ALA A 25 -12.20 -5.12 -2.67
N GLU A 26 -12.51 -5.35 -1.38
CA GLU A 26 -13.88 -5.28 -0.88
C GLU A 26 -14.48 -3.88 -1.07
N VAL A 27 -13.74 -2.83 -0.71
CA VAL A 27 -14.19 -1.44 -0.91
C VAL A 27 -14.33 -1.11 -2.39
N PHE A 28 -13.41 -1.57 -3.25
CA PHE A 28 -13.54 -1.37 -4.69
C PHE A 28 -14.78 -2.06 -5.27
N CYS A 29 -15.07 -3.29 -4.86
CA CYS A 29 -16.25 -4.02 -5.31
C CYS A 29 -17.57 -3.33 -4.90
N ARG A 30 -17.60 -2.67 -3.74
CA ARG A 30 -18.80 -2.00 -3.22
C ARG A 30 -18.97 -0.56 -3.68
N GLU A 31 -17.87 0.20 -3.72
CA GLU A 31 -17.88 1.67 -3.85
C GLU A 31 -17.04 2.17 -5.04
N GLY A 32 -16.40 1.24 -5.76
CA GLY A 32 -15.52 1.54 -6.88
C GLY A 32 -14.28 2.35 -6.49
N LYS A 33 -13.66 2.96 -7.50
CA LYS A 33 -12.46 3.80 -7.35
C LYS A 33 -12.64 4.93 -6.31
N LYS A 34 -13.80 5.59 -6.29
CA LYS A 34 -14.05 6.72 -5.38
C LYS A 34 -14.02 6.28 -3.91
N GLY A 35 -14.61 5.13 -3.60
CA GLY A 35 -14.56 4.56 -2.25
C GLY A 35 -13.13 4.25 -1.80
N VAL A 36 -12.33 3.62 -2.68
CA VAL A 36 -10.92 3.35 -2.41
C VAL A 36 -10.13 4.62 -2.12
N LEU A 37 -10.26 5.66 -2.96
CA LEU A 37 -9.57 6.93 -2.73
C LEU A 37 -10.00 7.60 -1.41
N ASN A 38 -11.29 7.51 -1.06
CA ASN A 38 -11.79 8.06 0.20
C ASN A 38 -11.27 7.30 1.42
N LEU A 39 -11.19 5.97 1.35
CA LEU A 39 -10.56 5.13 2.37
C LEU A 39 -9.10 5.52 2.57
N VAL A 40 -8.32 5.60 1.49
CA VAL A 40 -6.88 5.91 1.53
C VAL A 40 -6.63 7.30 2.11
N LYS A 41 -7.43 8.32 1.74
CA LYS A 41 -7.30 9.70 2.28
C LYS A 41 -7.41 9.77 3.80
N LYS A 42 -8.21 8.88 4.39
CA LYS A 42 -8.50 8.87 5.83
C LYS A 42 -7.84 7.69 6.52
N TRP A 43 -6.92 6.98 5.87
CA TRP A 43 -6.29 5.78 6.40
C TRP A 43 -5.40 6.11 7.61
N PRO A 44 -5.38 5.27 8.66
CA PRO A 44 -6.24 4.11 8.93
C PRO A 44 -7.52 4.48 9.70
N ASN A 45 -7.83 5.77 9.87
CA ASN A 45 -8.84 6.27 10.81
C ASN A 45 -10.27 5.81 10.51
N THR A 46 -10.62 5.54 9.25
CA THR A 46 -11.94 5.04 8.86
C THR A 46 -12.16 3.55 9.09
N LEU A 47 -11.12 2.80 9.46
CA LEU A 47 -11.26 1.37 9.71
C LEU A 47 -11.95 1.08 11.03
N GLU A 48 -12.68 -0.03 11.06
CA GLU A 48 -13.20 -0.62 12.29
C GLU A 48 -12.08 -0.95 13.25
N ARG A 49 -12.37 -0.87 14.56
CA ARG A 49 -11.39 -1.09 15.64
C ARG A 49 -10.65 -2.42 15.49
N LYS A 50 -11.36 -3.52 15.23
CA LYS A 50 -10.75 -4.86 15.06
C LYS A 50 -9.75 -4.90 13.89
N MET A 51 -10.05 -4.21 12.79
CA MET A 51 -9.16 -4.15 11.63
C MET A 51 -7.91 -3.33 11.93
N LYS A 52 -8.07 -2.20 12.64
CA LYS A 52 -6.93 -1.40 13.12
C LYS A 52 -6.02 -2.22 14.04
N GLU A 53 -6.61 -2.90 15.04
CA GLU A 53 -5.88 -3.78 15.97
C GLU A 53 -5.08 -4.83 15.20
N LYS A 54 -5.69 -5.50 14.21
CA LYS A 54 -4.98 -6.46 13.34
C LYS A 54 -3.84 -5.80 12.57
N ILE A 55 -4.05 -4.65 11.94
CA ILE A 55 -3.02 -3.92 11.19
C ILE A 55 -1.84 -3.49 12.07
N LEU A 56 -2.10 -3.11 13.33
CA LEU A 56 -1.05 -2.71 14.28
C LEU A 56 -0.08 -3.85 14.61
N THR A 57 -0.50 -5.11 14.45
CA THR A 57 0.37 -6.28 14.63
C THR A 57 1.39 -6.48 13.51
N PHE A 58 1.18 -5.86 12.35
CA PHE A 58 2.04 -6.07 11.18
C PHE A 58 3.37 -5.33 11.32
N LYS A 59 4.46 -6.00 10.94
CA LYS A 59 5.83 -5.45 10.94
C LYS A 59 6.51 -5.68 9.57
N PRO A 60 7.09 -4.63 8.96
CA PRO A 60 6.93 -3.21 9.33
C PRO A 60 5.46 -2.76 9.15
N SER A 61 5.09 -1.65 9.81
CA SER A 61 3.72 -1.13 9.73
C SER A 61 3.36 -0.81 8.27
N PRO A 62 2.18 -1.25 7.81
CA PRO A 62 1.81 -1.08 6.42
C PRO A 62 1.51 0.38 6.11
N GLN A 63 1.82 0.78 4.87
CA GLN A 63 1.65 2.13 4.39
C GLN A 63 0.68 2.13 3.21
N LEU A 64 -0.31 3.00 3.28
CA LEU A 64 -1.31 3.17 2.26
C LEU A 64 -1.47 4.66 1.98
N GLU A 65 -1.05 5.11 0.81
CA GLU A 65 -0.99 6.53 0.47
C GLU A 65 -1.48 6.81 -0.95
N ILE A 66 -2.06 8.00 -1.15
CA ILE A 66 -2.29 8.54 -2.50
C ILE A 66 -0.95 9.02 -3.06
N ILE A 67 -0.67 8.62 -4.29
CA ILE A 67 0.53 9.03 -5.01
C ILE A 67 0.35 10.46 -5.52
N LYS A 68 1.34 11.31 -5.20
CA LYS A 68 1.48 12.68 -5.66
C LYS A 68 2.93 12.88 -6.09
N GLU A 69 3.19 13.89 -6.92
CA GLU A 69 4.56 14.21 -7.31
C GLU A 69 5.47 14.45 -6.10
N SER A 70 4.94 15.05 -5.03
CA SER A 70 5.70 15.37 -3.82
C SER A 70 6.11 14.16 -2.98
N ASN A 71 5.39 13.04 -3.02
CA ASN A 71 5.71 11.83 -2.25
C ASN A 71 6.18 10.64 -3.11
N LEU A 72 6.08 10.72 -4.44
CA LEU A 72 6.39 9.62 -5.36
C LEU A 72 7.81 9.07 -5.18
N THR A 73 8.82 9.94 -5.11
CA THR A 73 10.23 9.51 -4.97
C THR A 73 10.45 8.72 -3.67
N ASP A 74 9.83 9.15 -2.58
CA ASP A 74 9.92 8.47 -1.29
C ASP A 74 9.16 7.13 -1.30
N LEU A 75 7.97 7.10 -1.91
CA LEU A 75 7.20 5.86 -2.08
C LEU A 75 7.93 4.81 -2.92
N ILE A 76 8.65 5.22 -3.97
CA ILE A 76 9.50 4.32 -4.77
C ILE A 76 10.58 3.69 -3.90
N LYS A 77 11.33 4.50 -3.13
CA LYS A 77 12.38 4.00 -2.22
C LYS A 77 11.82 3.00 -1.21
N ARG A 78 10.67 3.31 -0.61
CA ARG A 78 10.01 2.43 0.38
C ARG A 78 9.50 1.13 -0.26
N SER A 79 8.91 1.20 -1.46
CA SER A 79 8.43 0.01 -2.17
C SER A 79 9.58 -0.90 -2.61
N GLU A 80 10.69 -0.33 -3.08
CA GLU A 80 11.89 -1.08 -3.45
C GLU A 80 12.56 -1.73 -2.24
N LYS A 81 12.67 -1.01 -1.11
CA LYS A 81 13.19 -1.56 0.14
C LYS A 81 12.39 -2.80 0.56
N MET A 82 11.06 -2.68 0.58
CA MET A 82 10.19 -3.79 0.93
C MET A 82 10.31 -4.98 -0.04
N ARG A 83 10.47 -4.71 -1.35
CA ARG A 83 10.69 -5.79 -2.34
C ARG A 83 12.00 -6.54 -2.09
N LYS A 84 13.07 -5.84 -1.74
CA LYS A 84 14.36 -6.46 -1.40
C LYS A 84 14.26 -7.29 -0.13
N GLU A 85 13.53 -6.82 0.87
CA GLU A 85 13.28 -7.56 2.12
C GLU A 85 12.45 -8.83 1.88
N LEU A 86 11.38 -8.76 1.06
CA LEU A 86 10.47 -9.89 0.84
C LEU A 86 11.01 -10.94 -0.14
N ARG A 87 11.75 -10.53 -1.17
CA ARG A 87 12.19 -11.43 -2.26
C ARG A 87 13.69 -11.70 -2.25
N GLY A 88 14.44 -11.08 -1.33
CA GLY A 88 15.90 -11.05 -1.37
C GLY A 88 16.44 -10.05 -2.41
N GLU A 89 17.71 -9.66 -2.27
CA GLU A 89 18.29 -8.58 -3.08
C GLU A 89 18.36 -8.87 -4.59
N ILE A 90 18.60 -10.13 -4.95
CA ILE A 90 18.79 -10.55 -6.36
C ILE A 90 17.45 -10.53 -7.10
N VAL A 91 16.42 -11.13 -6.53
CA VAL A 91 15.07 -11.22 -7.14
C VAL A 91 14.33 -9.88 -7.00
N GLY A 92 14.58 -9.13 -5.93
CA GLY A 92 13.95 -7.84 -5.69
C GLY A 92 14.29 -6.77 -6.73
N LYS A 93 15.48 -6.84 -7.35
CA LYS A 93 16.00 -5.91 -8.38
C LYS A 93 15.51 -6.21 -9.80
N LEU A 94 14.95 -7.39 -10.07
CA LEU A 94 14.43 -7.72 -11.39
C LEU A 94 13.10 -6.99 -11.61
N GLY A 95 13.11 -6.00 -12.51
CA GLY A 95 11.94 -5.20 -12.91
C GLY A 95 11.53 -4.13 -11.92
#